data_AF-A0A552M1V8-F1
#
_entry.id   AF-A0A552M1V8-F1
#
_cell.length_a   1.000
_cell.length_b   1.000
_cell.length_c   1.000
_cell.angle_alpha   90.00
_cell.angle_beta   90.00
_cell.angle_gamma   90.00
#
_symmetry.space_group_name_H-M   'P 1'
#
loop_
_entity.id
_entity.type
_entity.pdbx_description
1 polymer ?
#
loop_
_entity_poly.entity_id
_entity_poly.type
_entity_poly.pdbx_seq_one_letter_code
_entity_poly.pdbx_strand_id
1 'polypeptide(L)' 'IAAKNLPLMTEGSFMKAFRAKGRMTELLSNIPVHIVLNAQVGLVGAVYCASQL' A
#
# COMPACT_ATOMS: atom_id res chain seq x y z
N ILE A 1 9.23 -4.30 0.46
CA ILE A 1 8.81 -5.71 0.24
C ILE A 1 7.75 -5.82 -0.85
N ALA A 2 6.63 -5.06 -0.79
CA ALA A 2 5.55 -5.13 -1.78
C ALA A 2 6.00 -4.92 -3.24
N ALA A 3 6.81 -3.89 -3.52
CA ALA A 3 7.33 -3.63 -4.86
C ALA A 3 8.15 -4.80 -5.45
N LYS A 4 8.88 -5.55 -4.61
CA LYS A 4 9.66 -6.72 -5.05
C LYS A 4 8.78 -7.92 -5.40
N ASN A 5 7.57 -7.97 -4.83
CA ASN A 5 6.59 -9.03 -5.04
C ASN A 5 5.44 -8.56 -5.94
N LEU A 6 5.69 -7.57 -6.82
CA LEU A 6 4.67 -6.91 -7.62
C LEU A 6 3.73 -7.90 -8.34
N PRO A 7 4.21 -8.96 -9.03
CA PRO A 7 3.33 -9.91 -9.70
C PRO A 7 2.29 -10.53 -8.76
N LEU A 8 2.72 -10.95 -7.56
CA LEU A 8 1.83 -11.55 -6.54
C LEU A 8 0.89 -10.51 -5.93
N MET A 9 1.37 -9.28 -5.72
CA MET A 9 0.54 -8.21 -5.18
C MET A 9 -0.55 -7.75 -6.16
N THR A 10 -0.33 -7.92 -7.47
CA THR A 10 -1.31 -7.59 -8.53
C THR A 10 -2.22 -8.75 -8.91
N GLU A 11 -1.99 -9.96 -8.40
CA GLU A 11 -2.80 -11.16 -8.67
C GLU A 11 -4.21 -11.08 -8.06
N GLY A 12 -4.47 -10.13 -7.17
CA GLY A 12 -5.80 -9.85 -6.59
C GLY A 12 -6.14 -10.67 -5.34
N SER A 13 -5.39 -11.74 -5.05
CA SER A 13 -5.51 -12.54 -3.82
C SER A 13 -5.39 -11.68 -2.55
N PHE A 14 -4.44 -10.74 -2.55
CA PHE A 14 -4.27 -9.76 -1.48
C PHE A 14 -5.54 -8.92 -1.26
N MET A 15 -6.09 -8.32 -2.33
CA MET A 15 -7.28 -7.46 -2.20
C MET A 15 -8.52 -8.23 -1.76
N LYS A 16 -8.65 -9.50 -2.19
CA LYS A 16 -9.72 -10.40 -1.73
C LYS A 16 -9.62 -10.64 -0.21
N ALA A 17 -8.43 -10.99 0.29
CA ALA A 17 -8.20 -11.21 1.72
C ALA A 17 -8.28 -9.91 2.55
N PHE A 18 -7.82 -8.79 1.99
CA PHE A 18 -7.91 -7.46 2.60
C PHE A 18 -9.36 -7.06 2.87
N ARG A 19 -10.23 -7.18 1.86
CA ARG A 19 -11.66 -6.86 1.96
C ARG A 19 -12.44 -7.83 2.84
N ALA A 20 -12.00 -9.10 2.97
CA ALA A 20 -12.64 -10.10 3.82
C ALA A 20 -12.45 -9.79 5.32
N LYS A 21 -13.22 -8.81 5.83
CA LYS A 21 -13.19 -8.34 7.24
C LYS A 21 -14.60 -8.17 7.81
N GLY A 22 -15.53 -9.05 7.42
CA GLY A 22 -16.89 -9.11 7.98
C GLY A 22 -17.61 -7.76 7.87
N ARG A 23 -18.00 -7.18 9.01
CA ARG A 23 -18.68 -5.87 9.09
C ARG A 23 -17.90 -4.72 8.43
N MET A 24 -16.58 -4.85 8.30
CA MET A 24 -15.70 -3.83 7.75
C MET A 24 -15.52 -3.95 6.21
N THR A 25 -16.08 -4.99 5.59
CA THR A 25 -15.92 -5.27 4.15
C THR A 25 -16.34 -4.09 3.28
N GLU A 26 -17.48 -3.47 3.58
CA GLU A 26 -17.99 -2.35 2.79
C GLU A 26 -17.06 -1.13 2.87
N LEU A 27 -16.62 -0.78 4.08
CA LEU A 27 -15.71 0.35 4.28
C LEU A 27 -14.37 0.12 3.57
N LEU A 28 -13.77 -1.07 3.70
CA LEU A 28 -12.49 -1.38 3.05
C LEU A 28 -12.59 -1.56 1.54
N SER A 29 -13.77 -1.86 1.01
CA SER A 29 -13.98 -1.95 -0.44
C SER A 29 -13.89 -0.58 -1.12
N ASN A 30 -14.21 0.48 -0.37
CA ASN A 30 -14.20 1.86 -0.83
C ASN A 30 -12.86 2.59 -0.55
N ILE A 31 -11.94 1.98 0.21
CA ILE A 31 -10.62 2.57 0.49
C ILE A 31 -9.64 2.15 -0.62
N PRO A 32 -9.03 3.10 -1.34
CA PRO A 32 -8.05 2.78 -2.36
C PRO A 32 -6.76 2.24 -1.74
N VAL A 33 -6.19 1.21 -2.35
CA VAL A 33 -4.92 0.60 -1.95
C VAL A 33 -3.92 0.78 -3.09
N HIS A 34 -2.76 1.36 -2.79
CA HIS A 34 -1.70 1.63 -3.74
C HIS A 34 -0.40 0.93 -3.36
N ILE A 35 0.37 0.49 -4.36
CA ILE A 35 1.71 -0.07 -4.16
C ILE A 35 2.74 1.02 -4.47
N VAL A 36 3.52 1.40 -3.47
CA VAL A 36 4.64 2.31 -3.67
C VAL A 36 5.82 1.52 -4.24
N LEU A 37 6.19 1.81 -5.50
CA LEU A 37 7.27 1.12 -6.22
C LEU A 37 8.65 1.67 -5.88
N ASN A 38 8.75 2.93 -5.45
CA ASN A 38 10.02 3.56 -5.13
C ASN A 38 10.59 2.99 -3.80
N ALA A 39 11.66 2.22 -3.89
CA ALA A 39 12.34 1.65 -2.73
C ALA A 39 12.96 2.71 -1.79
N GLN A 40 13.23 3.91 -2.30
CA GLN A 40 13.79 5.03 -1.55
C GLN A 40 12.72 5.95 -0.96
N VAL A 41 11.42 5.61 -1.03
CA VAL A 41 10.34 6.49 -0.53
C VAL A 41 10.56 6.94 0.92
N GLY A 42 11.11 6.08 1.78
CA GLY A 42 11.44 6.44 3.16
C GLY A 42 12.51 7.53 3.25
N LEU A 43 13.53 7.49 2.39
CA LEU A 43 14.56 8.53 2.30
C LEU A 43 13.99 9.84 1.75
N VAL A 44 13.13 9.76 0.73
CA VAL A 44 12.44 10.93 0.17
C VAL A 44 11.61 11.63 1.25
N GLY A 45 10.83 10.86 2.03
CA GLY A 45 10.06 11.39 3.15
C GLY A 45 10.94 12.01 4.24
N ALA A 46 12.07 11.38 4.56
CA ALA A 46 13.02 11.92 5.54
C ALA A 46 13.62 13.27 5.09
N VAL A 47 14.04 13.37 3.83
CA VAL A 47 14.55 14.62 3.25
C VAL A 47 13.46 15.69 3.25
N TYR A 48 12.23 15.34 2.86
CA TYR A 48 11.11 16.27 2.89
C TYR A 48 10.90 16.84 4.31
N CYS A 49 10.80 15.99 5.33
CA CYS A 49 10.65 16.44 6.71
C CYS A 49 11.79 17.36 7.16
N ALA A 50 13.04 17.02 6.84
CA ALA A 50 14.19 17.84 7.19
C ALA A 50 14.18 19.21 6.49
N SER A 51 13.67 19.30 5.26
CA SER A 51 13.56 20.55 4.51
C SER A 51 12.48 21.51 5.01
N GLN A 52 11.58 21.04 5.88
CA GLN A 52 10.49 21.84 6.46
C GLN A 52 10.83 22.34 7.87
N LEU A 53 12.05 22.08 8.36
CA LEU A 53 12.64 22.63 9.58
C LEU A 53 13.48 23.86 9.24
#